data_AF-A0A6G3WK49-F1
#
_entry.id   AF-A0A6G3WK49-F1
#
_cell.length_a   1.000
_cell.length_b   1.000
_cell.length_c   1.000
_cell.angle_alpha   90.00
_cell.angle_beta   90.00
_cell.angle_gamma   90.00
#
_symmetry.space_group_name_H-M   'P 1'
#
loop_
_entity.id
_entity.type
_entity.pdbx_description
1 polymer ?
#
loop_
_entity_poly.entity_id
_entity_poly.type
_entity_poly.pdbx_seq_one_letter_code
_entity_poly.pdbx_strand_id
1 'polypeptide(L)'
;LNERANRLAHQLIARGVGAEDIVAMALPRTPELVVALLAILKAGAAYLPIDPDHPAERIAYTVGDARAVLLLTDGTVADRVPDAAGLPRLLLDDAATAQEVAARRVS
;
A
#
# COMPACT_ATOMS: atom_id res chain seq x y z
N LEU A 1 12.68 -11.28 4.75
CA LEU A 1 11.64 -10.90 3.76
C LEU A 1 10.24 -11.38 4.20
N ASN A 2 10.01 -12.70 4.30
CA ASN A 2 8.70 -13.27 4.61
C ASN A 2 8.09 -12.74 5.92
N GLU A 3 8.86 -12.67 7.00
CA GLU A 3 8.37 -12.13 8.28
C GLU A 3 7.92 -10.68 8.19
N ARG A 4 8.70 -9.82 7.51
CA ARG A 4 8.34 -8.40 7.27
C ARG A 4 7.03 -8.31 6.49
N ALA A 5 6.87 -9.15 5.46
CA ALA A 5 5.64 -9.22 4.67
C ALA A 5 4.44 -9.73 5.48
N ASN A 6 4.63 -10.75 6.33
CA ASN A 6 3.57 -11.25 7.23
C ASN A 6 3.12 -10.16 8.21
N ARG A 7 4.05 -9.43 8.82
CA ARG A 7 3.72 -8.32 9.73
C ARG A 7 2.93 -7.22 9.04
N LEU A 8 3.37 -6.82 7.85
CA LEU A 8 2.64 -5.82 7.06
C LEU A 8 1.28 -6.35 6.60
N ALA A 9 1.16 -7.62 6.22
CA ALA A 9 -0.12 -8.23 5.86
C ALA A 9 -1.12 -8.17 7.02
N HIS A 10 -0.70 -8.52 8.25
CA HIS A 10 -1.54 -8.39 9.44
C HIS A 10 -1.95 -6.94 9.72
N GLN A 11 -1.07 -5.98 9.42
CA GLN A 11 -1.41 -4.56 9.53
C GLN A 11 -2.45 -4.13 8.49
N LEU A 12 -2.35 -4.62 7.25
CA LEU A 12 -3.35 -4.39 6.20
C LEU A 12 -4.71 -4.99 6.58
N ILE A 13 -4.72 -6.24 7.06
CA ILE A 13 -5.93 -6.92 7.55
C ILE A 13 -6.58 -6.17 8.70
N ALA A 14 -5.78 -5.68 9.66
CA ALA A 14 -6.30 -4.90 10.79
C ALA A 14 -6.91 -3.55 10.35
N ARG A 15 -6.56 -3.06 9.16
CA ARG A 15 -7.14 -1.87 8.52
C ARG A 15 -8.33 -2.21 7.62
N GLY A 16 -8.76 -3.47 7.59
CA GLY A 16 -9.93 -3.93 6.84
C GLY A 16 -9.63 -4.45 5.43
N VAL A 17 -8.37 -4.47 4.99
CA VAL A 17 -8.01 -5.03 3.68
C VAL A 17 -8.15 -6.55 3.70
N GLY A 18 -8.86 -7.11 2.73
CA GLY A 18 -9.12 -8.54 2.63
C GLY A 18 -9.21 -9.07 1.21
N ALA A 19 -9.89 -10.21 1.06
CA ALA A 19 -10.14 -10.82 -0.24
C ALA A 19 -10.94 -9.89 -1.14
N GLU A 20 -10.63 -9.88 -2.43
CA GLU A 20 -11.27 -9.05 -3.48
C GLU A 20 -10.96 -7.55 -3.41
N ASP A 21 -10.30 -7.08 -2.35
CA ASP A 21 -9.83 -5.70 -2.28
C ASP A 21 -8.64 -5.44 -3.22
N ILE A 22 -8.57 -4.20 -3.71
CA ILE A 22 -7.45 -3.71 -4.50
C ILE A 22 -6.69 -2.64 -3.69
N VAL A 23 -5.39 -2.87 -3.50
CA VAL A 23 -4.48 -1.91 -2.86
C VAL A 23 -3.64 -1.24 -3.94
N ALA A 24 -3.82 0.07 -4.10
CA ALA A 24 -2.94 0.88 -4.94
C ALA A 24 -1.54 0.95 -4.32
N MET A 25 -0.50 0.90 -5.13
CA MET A 25 0.88 0.89 -4.68
C MET A 25 1.73 1.85 -5.50
N ALA A 26 2.26 2.87 -4.83
CA ALA A 26 3.19 3.84 -5.39
C ALA A 26 4.45 3.90 -4.50
N LEU A 27 5.43 3.06 -4.81
CA LEU A 27 6.67 2.92 -4.04
C LEU A 27 7.89 2.99 -4.98
N PRO A 28 9.04 3.49 -4.51
CA PRO A 28 10.28 3.42 -5.26
C PRO A 28 10.71 1.95 -5.43
N ARG A 29 11.60 1.71 -6.39
CA ARG A 29 12.14 0.36 -6.67
C ARG A 29 13.18 -0.06 -5.63
N THR A 30 12.73 -0.28 -4.40
CA THR A 30 13.51 -0.70 -3.24
C THR A 30 13.05 -2.08 -2.74
N PRO A 31 13.77 -2.72 -1.81
CA PRO A 31 13.32 -3.99 -1.19
C PRO A 31 11.94 -3.90 -0.52
N GLU A 32 11.55 -2.72 -0.04
CA GLU A 32 10.25 -2.42 0.55
C GLU A 32 9.11 -2.68 -0.44
N LEU A 33 9.31 -2.44 -1.74
CA LEU A 33 8.35 -2.77 -2.79
C LEU A 33 7.97 -4.25 -2.77
N VAL A 34 8.96 -5.14 -2.64
CA VAL A 34 8.74 -6.59 -2.61
C VAL A 34 8.04 -7.00 -1.32
N VAL A 35 8.38 -6.37 -0.20
CA VAL A 35 7.68 -6.59 1.09
C VAL A 35 6.22 -6.19 0.97
N ALA A 36 5.92 -5.02 0.40
CA ALA A 36 4.57 -4.50 0.21
C ALA A 36 3.74 -5.41 -0.71
N LEU A 37 4.28 -5.78 -1.87
CA LEU A 37 3.62 -6.69 -2.81
C LEU A 37 3.26 -8.02 -2.14
N LEU A 38 4.23 -8.66 -1.45
CA LEU A 38 3.97 -9.91 -0.75
C LEU A 38 2.94 -9.73 0.38
N ALA A 39 2.96 -8.61 1.09
CA ALA A 39 2.02 -8.34 2.16
C ALA A 39 0.58 -8.18 1.67
N ILE A 40 0.39 -7.49 0.53
CA ILE A 40 -0.93 -7.34 -0.11
C ILE A 40 -1.48 -8.72 -0.49
N LEU A 41 -0.67 -9.54 -1.17
CA LEU A 41 -1.07 -10.89 -1.57
C LEU A 41 -1.38 -11.79 -0.34
N LYS A 42 -0.60 -11.66 0.73
CA LYS A 42 -0.83 -12.39 1.99
C LYS A 42 -2.07 -11.93 2.75
N ALA A 43 -2.50 -10.67 2.56
CA ALA A 43 -3.78 -10.18 3.05
C ALA A 43 -4.98 -10.70 2.23
N GLY A 44 -4.72 -11.41 1.12
CA GLY A 44 -5.74 -11.89 0.19
C GLY A 44 -6.16 -10.87 -0.87
N ALA A 45 -5.53 -9.70 -0.88
CA ALA A 45 -5.85 -8.59 -1.78
C ALA A 45 -5.02 -8.63 -3.07
N ALA A 46 -5.49 -7.91 -4.08
CA ALA A 46 -4.73 -7.61 -5.30
C ALA A 46 -4.00 -6.27 -5.16
N TYR A 47 -2.89 -6.10 -5.90
CA TYR A 47 -2.19 -4.82 -5.96
C TYR A 47 -2.39 -4.14 -7.31
N LEU A 48 -2.46 -2.80 -7.29
CA LEU A 48 -2.53 -1.95 -8.47
C LEU A 48 -1.30 -1.02 -8.50
N PRO A 49 -0.34 -1.22 -9.43
CA PRO A 49 0.81 -0.33 -9.52
C PRO A 49 0.38 1.06 -10.01
N ILE A 50 0.81 2.10 -9.31
CA ILE A 50 0.60 3.50 -9.67
C ILE A 50 1.96 4.11 -10.02
N ASP A 51 2.04 4.67 -11.23
CA ASP A 51 3.16 5.48 -11.65
C ASP A 51 2.90 6.96 -11.29
N PRO A 52 3.66 7.57 -10.36
CA PRO A 52 3.49 8.96 -10.00
C PRO A 52 3.85 9.95 -11.14
N ASP A 53 4.49 9.49 -12.21
CA ASP A 53 4.78 10.31 -13.40
C ASP A 53 3.58 10.40 -14.37
N HIS A 54 2.50 9.66 -14.11
CA HIS A 54 1.25 9.83 -14.85
C HIS A 54 0.52 11.12 -14.45
N PRO A 55 -0.24 11.74 -15.37
CA PRO A 55 -1.10 12.87 -15.06
C PRO A 55 -2.07 12.55 -13.92
N ALA A 56 -2.36 13.55 -13.08
CA ALA A 56 -3.17 13.38 -11.88
C ALA A 56 -4.57 12.79 -12.17
N GLU A 57 -5.22 13.27 -13.22
CA GLU A 57 -6.52 12.76 -13.68
C GLU A 57 -6.45 11.27 -14.05
N ARG A 58 -5.33 10.82 -14.63
CA ARG A 58 -5.15 9.43 -14.99
C ARG A 58 -4.97 8.55 -13.76
N ILE A 59 -4.20 9.01 -12.78
CA ILE A 59 -4.04 8.30 -11.50
C ILE A 59 -5.40 8.20 -10.82
N ALA A 60 -6.14 9.30 -10.71
CA ALA A 60 -7.47 9.32 -10.09
C ALA A 60 -8.47 8.40 -10.81
N TYR A 61 -8.48 8.43 -12.14
CA TYR A 61 -9.30 7.51 -12.95
C TYR A 61 -8.96 6.06 -12.67
N THR A 62 -7.68 5.68 -12.75
CA THR A 62 -7.25 4.28 -12.57
C THR A 62 -7.53 3.77 -11.17
N VAL A 63 -7.28 4.59 -10.15
CA VAL A 63 -7.59 4.26 -8.75
C VAL A 63 -9.10 4.11 -8.52
N GLY A 64 -9.90 5.03 -9.06
CA GLY A 64 -11.35 5.03 -8.91
C GLY A 64 -12.04 3.89 -9.66
N ASP A 65 -11.63 3.63 -10.90
CA ASP A 65 -12.14 2.53 -11.74
C ASP A 65 -11.85 1.17 -11.10
N ALA A 66 -10.63 0.99 -10.58
CA ALA A 66 -10.24 -0.19 -9.84
C ALA A 66 -10.86 -0.27 -8.43
N ARG A 67 -11.56 0.77 -7.96
CA ARG A 67 -12.12 0.88 -6.61
C ARG A 67 -11.10 0.52 -5.53
N ALA A 68 -9.87 1.04 -5.67
CA ALA A 68 -8.84 0.75 -4.69
C ALA A 68 -9.26 1.22 -3.29
N VAL A 69 -8.93 0.44 -2.26
CA VAL A 69 -9.37 0.69 -0.88
C VAL A 69 -8.30 1.37 -0.03
N LEU A 70 -7.04 1.30 -0.47
CA LEU A 70 -5.87 1.85 0.21
C LEU A 70 -4.77 2.18 -0.80
N LEU A 71 -4.03 3.27 -0.56
CA LEU A 71 -2.75 3.55 -1.21
C LEU A 71 -1.60 3.23 -0.25
N LEU A 72 -0.74 2.29 -0.64
CA LEU A 72 0.57 2.08 -0.01
C LEU A 72 1.63 2.94 -0.72
N THR A 73 2.32 3.77 0.04
CA THR A 73 3.38 4.65 -0.47
C THR A 73 4.43 4.92 0.61
N ASP A 74 5.37 5.82 0.33
CA ASP A 74 6.34 6.34 1.30
C ASP A 74 6.48 7.86 1.14
N GLY A 75 7.16 8.52 2.08
CA GLY A 75 7.36 9.96 2.07
C GLY A 75 8.14 10.50 0.86
N THR A 76 8.85 9.63 0.12
CA THR A 76 9.59 10.05 -1.09
C THR A 76 8.71 10.13 -2.34
N VAL A 77 7.57 9.42 -2.33
CA VAL A 77 6.64 9.31 -3.48
C VAL A 77 5.27 9.93 -3.17
N ALA A 78 4.85 10.00 -1.90
CA ALA A 78 3.51 10.39 -1.49
C ALA A 78 3.03 11.72 -2.10
N ASP A 79 3.89 12.73 -2.13
CA ASP A 79 3.56 14.08 -2.66
C ASP A 79 3.37 14.11 -4.18
N ARG A 80 3.91 13.11 -4.89
CA ARG A 80 3.75 12.97 -6.34
C ARG A 80 2.47 12.24 -6.73
N VAL A 81 1.83 11.56 -5.77
CA VAL A 81 0.54 10.90 -5.99
C VAL A 81 -0.56 11.84 -5.50
N PRO A 82 -1.37 12.44 -6.40
CA PRO A 82 -2.41 13.38 -6.02
C PRO A 82 -3.47 12.72 -5.15
N ASP A 83 -4.13 13.49 -4.29
CA ASP A 83 -5.23 12.98 -3.47
C ASP A 83 -6.40 12.53 -4.33
N ALA A 84 -6.53 11.21 -4.49
CA ALA A 84 -7.59 10.58 -5.27
C ALA A 84 -8.79 10.36 -4.34
N ALA A 85 -9.69 11.33 -4.30
CA ALA A 85 -11.03 11.20 -3.71
C ALA A 85 -11.08 10.65 -2.27
N GLY A 86 -10.10 10.99 -1.43
CA GLY A 86 -10.07 10.56 -0.03
C GLY A 86 -9.63 9.11 0.20
N LEU A 87 -8.99 8.49 -0.80
CA LEU A 87 -8.37 7.17 -0.65
C LEU A 87 -7.40 7.18 0.54
N PRO A 88 -7.61 6.34 1.58
CA PRO A 88 -6.69 6.26 2.70
C PRO A 88 -5.27 5.95 2.24
N ARG A 89 -4.28 6.55 2.92
CA ARG A 89 -2.86 6.37 2.61
C ARG A 89 -2.13 5.74 3.78
N LEU A 90 -1.23 4.83 3.48
CA LEU A 90 -0.29 4.26 4.44
C LEU A 90 1.14 4.50 3.96
N LEU A 91 1.87 5.34 4.69
CA LEU A 91 3.27 5.64 4.46
C LEU A 91 4.12 4.59 5.17
N LEU A 92 4.88 3.78 4.42
CA LEU A 92 5.64 2.66 4.98
C LEU A 92 6.89 3.10 5.76
N ASP A 93 7.39 4.31 5.49
CA ASP A 93 8.53 4.94 6.15
C ASP A 93 8.13 5.87 7.30
N ASP A 94 6.83 6.09 7.51
CA ASP A 94 6.34 6.78 8.69
C ASP A 94 6.68 5.98 9.96
N ALA A 95 7.20 6.67 10.98
CA ALA A 95 7.72 6.05 12.18
C ALA A 95 6.64 5.30 12.97
N ALA A 96 5.41 5.84 13.04
CA ALA A 96 4.31 5.18 13.72
C ALA A 96 3.89 3.91 12.97
N THR A 97 3.76 4.00 11.65
CA THR A 97 3.48 2.84 10.79
C THR A 97 4.55 1.76 10.92
N ALA A 98 5.83 2.13 10.90
CA ALA A 98 6.93 1.20 11.08
C ALA A 98 6.89 0.49 12.44
N GLN A 99 6.55 1.22 13.52
CA GLN A 99 6.39 0.65 14.86
C GLN A 99 5.19 -0.29 14.95
N GLU A 100 4.03 0.11 14.40
CA GLU A 100 2.82 -0.73 14.35
C GLU A 100 3.10 -2.05 13.62
N VAL A 101 3.75 -1.99 12.46
CA VAL A 101 4.14 -3.16 11.68
C VAL A 101 5.14 -4.01 12.48
N ALA A 102 6.16 -3.41 13.09
CA ALA A 102 7.15 -4.15 13.89
C ALA A 102 6.53 -4.88 15.10
N ALA A 103 5.49 -4.30 15.71
CA ALA A 103 4.78 -4.87 16.85
C ALA A 103 3.83 -6.03 16.46
N ARG A 104 3.50 -6.22 15.18
CA ARG A 104 2.66 -7.34 14.74
C ARG A 104 3.39 -8.67 14.94
N ARG A 105 2.68 -9.65 15.51
CA ARG A 105 3.18 -11.02 15.62
C ARG A 105 3.24 -11.68 14.24
N VAL A 106 4.29 -12.47 14.02
CA VAL A 106 4.43 -13.36 12.86
C VAL A 106 3.91 -14.72 13.33
N SER A 107 2.86 -15.24 12.71
CA SER A 107 2.49 -16.66 12.87
C SER A 107 3.14 -17.50 11.78
#